data_AF-J1ZQ59-F1
#
_entry.id   AF-J1ZQ59-F1
#
_cell.length_a   1.000
_cell.length_b   1.000
_cell.length_c   1.000
_cell.angle_alpha   90.00
_cell.angle_beta   90.00
_cell.angle_gamma   90.00
#
_symmetry.space_group_name_H-M   'P 1'
#
loop_
_entity.id
_entity.type
_entity.pdbx_description
1 polymer ?
#
loop_
_entity_poly.entity_id
_entity_poly.type
_entity_poly.pdbx_seq_one_letter_code
_entity_poly.pdbx_strand_id
1 'polypeptide(L)' 'MGPRLYFQRVPEGKIVKNRVHLDVRAGSGLVGDERLAALEAECARLVALGATHVRTLYADEENESCIPMLDIEGNEFCID' A
#
# COMPACT_ATOMS: atom_id res chain seq x y z
N MET A 1 4.79 -1.74 -20.39
CA MET A 1 3.31 -1.69 -20.46
C MET A 1 2.78 -2.75 -19.51
N GLY A 2 2.17 -2.34 -18.40
CA GLY A 2 1.57 -3.26 -17.43
C GLY A 2 0.10 -3.57 -17.74
N PRO A 3 -0.53 -4.50 -16.99
CA PRO A 3 -1.97 -4.75 -17.11
C PRO A 3 -2.77 -3.49 -16.77
N ARG A 4 -4.00 -3.39 -17.31
CA ARG A 4 -4.95 -2.33 -16.93
C ARG A 4 -5.69 -2.76 -15.65
N LEU A 5 -5.80 -1.85 -14.70
CA LEU A 5 -6.65 -2.00 -13.52
C LEU A 5 -7.89 -1.12 -13.68
N TYR A 6 -9.05 -1.65 -13.32
CA TYR A 6 -10.31 -0.91 -13.29
C TYR A 6 -10.85 -0.94 -11.86
N PHE A 7 -11.23 0.24 -11.35
CA PHE A 7 -11.89 0.39 -10.06
C PHE A 7 -13.35 0.69 -10.33
N GLN A 8 -14.21 -0.30 -10.11
CA GLN A 8 -15.64 -0.20 -10.38
C GLN A 8 -16.39 -0.02 -9.06
N ARG A 9 -17.28 0.98 -9.02
CA ARG A 9 -18.19 1.14 -7.88
C ARG A 9 -19.27 0.08 -7.95
N VAL A 10 -19.46 -0.62 -6.85
CA VAL A 10 -20.52 -1.60 -6.65
C VAL A 10 -21.29 -1.25 -5.37
N PRO A 11 -22.58 -1.60 -5.25
CA PRO A 11 -23.36 -1.25 -4.08
C PRO A 11 -22.97 -2.06 -2.82
N GLU A 12 -22.33 -3.22 -2.97
CA GLU A 12 -21.92 -4.06 -1.87
C GLU A 12 -20.62 -3.57 -1.22
N GLY A 13 -20.60 -3.47 0.11
CA GLY A 13 -19.37 -3.29 0.87
C GLY A 13 -18.51 -4.56 0.90
N LYS A 14 -17.22 -4.40 1.19
CA LYS A 14 -16.30 -5.53 1.36
C LYS A 14 -16.65 -6.38 2.58
N ILE A 15 -16.76 -7.71 2.39
CA ILE A 15 -17.10 -8.65 3.47
C ILE A 15 -15.95 -9.62 3.79
N VAL A 16 -15.09 -9.93 2.82
CA VAL A 16 -13.96 -10.87 2.96
C VAL A 16 -12.68 -10.26 2.42
N LYS A 17 -11.54 -10.91 2.65
CA LYS A 17 -10.25 -10.49 2.11
C LYS A 17 -10.20 -10.59 0.59
N ASN A 18 -9.58 -9.62 -0.06
CA ASN A 18 -9.33 -9.66 -1.50
C ASN A 18 -8.43 -10.86 -1.85
N ARG A 19 -8.75 -11.60 -2.92
CA ARG A 19 -7.93 -12.73 -3.42
C ARG A 19 -6.79 -12.25 -4.35
N VAL A 20 -6.35 -11.02 -4.16
CA VAL A 20 -5.26 -10.36 -4.88
C VAL A 20 -4.42 -9.59 -3.88
N HIS A 21 -3.11 -9.52 -4.12
CA HIS A 21 -2.19 -8.61 -3.43
C HIS A 21 -1.75 -7.57 -4.45
N LEU A 22 -1.89 -6.29 -4.10
CA LEU A 22 -1.53 -5.17 -4.96
C LEU A 22 -0.48 -4.31 -4.27
N ASP A 23 0.69 -4.20 -4.91
CA ASP A 23 1.78 -3.34 -4.46
C ASP A 23 1.87 -2.10 -5.36
N VAL A 24 1.93 -0.93 -4.73
CA VAL A 24 2.13 0.36 -5.38
C VAL A 24 3.52 0.86 -5.04
N ARG A 25 4.41 0.90 -6.05
CA ARG A 25 5.79 1.34 -5.83
C ARG A 25 5.87 2.83 -5.49
N ALA A 26 6.44 3.14 -4.33
CA ALA A 26 6.82 4.44 -3.82
C ALA A 26 8.32 4.51 -3.45
N GLY A 27 9.00 3.37 -3.24
CA GLY A 27 10.41 3.26 -2.83
C GLY A 27 11.38 2.82 -3.94
N SER A 28 11.03 3.01 -5.22
CA SER A 28 11.83 2.50 -6.35
C SER A 28 13.27 3.05 -6.37
N GLY A 29 14.25 2.16 -6.28
CA GLY A 29 15.67 2.51 -6.29
C GLY A 29 16.22 2.98 -4.94
N LEU A 30 15.38 3.01 -3.90
CA LEU A 30 15.75 3.38 -2.53
C LEU A 30 15.90 2.12 -1.67
N VAL A 31 16.77 2.18 -0.66
CA VAL A 31 17.00 1.10 0.32
C VAL A 31 17.12 1.68 1.73
N GLY A 32 16.97 0.84 2.76
CA GLY A 32 17.20 1.20 4.17
C GLY A 32 16.37 2.41 4.62
N ASP A 33 17.01 3.32 5.36
CA ASP A 33 16.34 4.49 5.96
C ASP A 33 15.72 5.43 4.91
N GLU A 34 16.36 5.59 3.75
CA GLU A 34 15.85 6.45 2.68
C GLU A 34 14.55 5.90 2.09
N ARG A 35 14.50 4.58 1.88
CA ARG A 35 13.29 3.88 1.47
C ARG A 35 12.19 4.02 2.52
N LEU A 36 12.51 3.76 3.79
CA LEU A 36 11.53 3.86 4.88
C LEU A 36 10.94 5.28 4.95
N ALA A 37 11.76 6.31 4.87
CA ALA A 37 11.30 7.69 4.87
C ALA A 37 10.38 8.01 3.68
N ALA A 38 10.68 7.48 2.49
CA ALA A 38 9.81 7.65 1.32
C ALA A 38 8.44 6.96 1.51
N LEU A 39 8.43 5.74 2.08
CA LEU A 39 7.20 5.02 2.38
C LEU A 39 6.37 5.72 3.45
N GLU A 40 7.00 6.26 4.51
CA GLU A 40 6.32 7.01 5.55
C GLU A 40 5.70 8.32 5.03
N ALA A 41 6.42 9.04 4.16
CA ALA A 41 5.91 10.24 3.51
C ALA A 41 4.70 9.93 2.61
N GLU A 42 4.77 8.86 1.82
CA GLU A 42 3.65 8.45 0.97
C GLU A 42 2.46 7.92 1.79
N CYS A 43 2.72 7.16 2.85
CA CYS A 43 1.70 6.74 3.81
C CYS A 43 0.96 7.95 4.39
N ALA A 44 1.68 8.98 4.85
CA ALA A 44 1.08 10.21 5.37
C ALA A 44 0.20 10.92 4.32
N ARG A 45 0.67 10.98 3.06
CA ARG A 45 -0.11 11.56 1.95
C ARG A 45 -1.40 10.77 1.69
N LEU A 46 -1.32 9.45 1.67
CA LEU A 46 -2.47 8.57 1.43
C LEU A 46 -3.47 8.60 2.58
N VAL A 47 -3.00 8.66 3.82
CA VAL A 47 -3.87 8.86 5.00
C VAL A 47 -4.63 10.18 4.92
N ALA A 48 -3.97 11.26 4.49
CA ALA A 48 -4.64 12.55 4.26
C ALA A 48 -5.71 12.48 3.16
N LEU A 49 -5.66 11.49 2.26
CA LEU A 49 -6.66 11.22 1.23
C LEU A 49 -7.74 10.22 1.67
N GLY A 50 -7.68 9.72 2.90
CA GLY A 50 -8.66 8.81 3.50
C GLY A 50 -8.26 7.34 3.55
N ALA A 51 -7.04 6.99 3.12
CA ALA A 51 -6.53 5.64 3.33
C ALA A 51 -6.27 5.36 4.83
N THR A 52 -6.25 4.09 5.20
CA THR A 52 -5.92 3.64 6.56
C THR A 52 -4.55 2.98 6.56
N HIS A 53 -3.64 3.45 7.42
CA HIS A 53 -2.39 2.77 7.73
C HIS A 53 -2.67 1.51 8.56
N VAL A 54 -2.28 0.33 8.08
CA VAL A 54 -2.48 -0.91 8.84
C VAL A 54 -1.31 -1.16 9.78
N ARG A 55 -0.09 -1.19 9.23
CA ARG A 55 1.16 -1.32 9.98
C ARG A 55 2.35 -1.01 9.09
N THR A 56 3.45 -0.56 9.68
CA THR A 56 4.76 -0.51 9.00
C THR A 56 5.46 -1.84 9.21
N LEU A 57 5.90 -2.47 8.12
CA LEU A 57 6.81 -3.61 8.15
C LEU A 57 8.21 -3.06 7.88
N TYR A 58 9.07 -3.13 8.90
CA TYR A 58 10.47 -2.70 8.78
C TYR A 58 11.28 -3.78 8.07
N ALA A 59 12.28 -3.34 7.31
CA ALA A 59 13.23 -4.23 6.67
C ALA A 59 13.89 -5.15 7.70
N ASP A 60 14.16 -6.38 7.26
CA ASP A 60 14.94 -7.37 7.98
C ASP A 60 16.06 -7.93 7.08
N GLU A 61 16.69 -9.03 7.45
CA GLU A 61 17.78 -9.62 6.67
C GLU A 61 17.32 -10.17 5.30
N GLU A 62 16.01 -10.38 5.09
CA GLU A 62 15.45 -10.98 3.88
C GLU A 62 14.55 -10.03 3.09
N ASN A 63 13.84 -9.12 3.77
CA ASN A 63 12.79 -8.29 3.20
C ASN A 63 13.11 -6.80 3.34
N GLU A 64 12.72 -6.04 2.33
CA GLU A 64 12.71 -4.58 2.39
C GLU A 64 11.47 -4.05 3.14
N SER A 65 11.56 -2.82 3.66
CA SER A 65 10.42 -2.17 4.31
C SER A 65 9.25 -2.04 3.34
N CYS A 66 8.02 -2.24 3.84
CA CYS A 66 6.78 -1.99 3.12
C CYS A 66 5.65 -1.62 4.10
N ILE A 67 4.58 -1.03 3.58
CA ILE A 67 3.45 -0.57 4.42
C ILE A 67 2.14 -1.08 3.83
N PRO A 68 1.52 -2.10 4.44
CA PRO A 68 0.13 -2.46 4.16
C PRO A 68 -0.84 -1.33 4.53
N MET A 69 -1.79 -1.06 3.64
CA MET A 69 -2.79 -0.01 3.75
C MET A 69 -4.17 -0.51 3.31
N LEU A 70 -5.21 0.20 3.74
CA LEU A 70 -6.57 0.06 3.22
C LEU A 70 -6.98 1.34 2.49
N ASP A 71 -7.69 1.24 1.38
CA ASP A 71 -8.34 2.39 0.75
C ASP A 71 -9.60 2.82 1.52
N ILE A 72 -10.30 3.84 1.01
CA ILE A 72 -11.53 4.38 1.61
C ILE A 72 -12.70 3.37 1.66
N GLU A 73 -12.67 2.31 0.85
CA GLU A 73 -13.68 1.24 0.82
C GLU A 73 -13.21 -0.02 1.55
N GLY A 74 -12.01 0.00 2.15
CA GLY A 74 -11.43 -1.09 2.91
C GLY A 74 -10.66 -2.13 2.07
N ASN A 75 -10.37 -1.85 0.80
CA ASN A 75 -9.57 -2.74 -0.05
C ASN A 75 -8.10 -2.72 0.36
N GLU A 76 -7.46 -3.89 0.38
CA GLU A 76 -6.05 -4.03 0.76
C GLU A 76 -5.09 -3.72 -0.39
N PHE A 77 -4.05 -2.95 -0.11
CA PHE A 77 -2.85 -2.75 -0.95
C PHE A 77 -1.62 -2.52 -0.07
N CYS A 78 -0.41 -2.62 -0.62
CA CYS A 78 0.81 -2.18 0.06
C CYS A 78 1.50 -1.08 -0.75
N ILE A 79 2.27 -0.24 -0.06
CA ILE A 79 3.33 0.55 -0.69
C ILE A 79 4.69 -0.09 -0.39
N ASP A 80 5.51 -0.19 -1.43
CA ASP A 80 6.88 -0.70 -1.43
C ASP A 80 7.79 0.19 -2.28
#